data_AF-A0AAF1BQS5-F1
#
_entry.id   AF-A0AAF1BQS5-F1
#
_cell.length_a   1.000
_cell.length_b   1.000
_cell.length_c   1.000
_cell.angle_alpha   90.00
_cell.angle_beta   90.00
_cell.angle_gamma   90.00
#
_symmetry.space_group_name_H-M   'P 1'
#
loop_
_entity.id
_entity.type
_entity.pdbx_description
1 polymer ?
#
loop_
_entity_poly.entity_id
_entity_poly.type
_entity_poly.pdbx_seq_one_letter_code
_entity_poly.pdbx_strand_id
1 'polypeptide(L)'
;MPTPADGSEATTPARTAGAESTPAPAPAPTPTFAEYPPRRINLTGPAGSGKSTLAQRLAALLSLPHLELDSLFHGPGWVPRPGFAGDVEAWLRGHGEGWVVDGNYRKVRGLVWAPPAPDADDALPGADTVVILDLPKYTVLTSLFGRTMRRVLYGETLWNGNTETWANVLSTDPAQSVLAYCYTQFEEHRQRLVDAEREGRARGGVRFVRLRSREEVEGFVAELEAAAGVANTGAGAGTTGDGPS
;
A
#
# COMPACT_ATOMS: atom_id res chain seq x y z
N MET A 1 46.06 33.11 -54.36
CA MET A 1 46.99 32.13 -54.96
C MET A 1 48.14 31.93 -53.98
N PRO A 2 48.59 30.71 -53.62
CA PRO A 2 48.22 29.39 -54.14
C PRO A 2 47.88 28.32 -53.04
N THR A 3 47.13 27.28 -53.43
CA THR A 3 47.16 25.89 -52.88
C THR A 3 48.42 25.19 -53.44
N PRO A 4 48.99 24.09 -52.88
CA PRO A 4 48.38 22.72 -52.85
C PRO A 4 48.77 21.86 -51.60
N ALA A 5 47.91 20.95 -51.15
CA ALA A 5 47.86 19.48 -51.39
C ALA A 5 48.97 18.63 -50.74
N ASP A 6 48.50 17.63 -49.98
CA ASP A 6 48.79 16.19 -50.12
C ASP A 6 49.33 15.49 -48.86
N GLY A 7 48.95 14.22 -48.67
CA GLY A 7 49.65 13.30 -47.76
C GLY A 7 48.78 12.47 -46.81
N SER A 8 48.20 11.40 -47.36
CA SER A 8 47.68 10.19 -46.70
C SER A 8 48.49 9.67 -45.50
N GLU A 9 47.81 9.23 -44.43
CA GLU A 9 48.21 8.02 -43.70
C GLU A 9 46.99 7.28 -43.10
N ALA A 10 46.91 5.99 -43.41
CA ALA A 10 45.87 5.07 -42.99
C ALA A 10 46.10 4.60 -41.55
N THR A 11 45.02 4.45 -40.78
CA THR A 11 45.03 3.63 -39.56
C THR A 11 43.73 2.83 -39.51
N THR A 12 43.87 1.52 -39.71
CA THR A 12 42.84 0.52 -39.45
C THR A 12 42.52 0.50 -37.95
N PRO A 13 41.26 0.65 -37.51
CA PRO A 13 40.93 0.40 -36.12
C PRO A 13 40.85 -1.12 -35.88
N ALA A 14 41.56 -1.55 -34.83
CA ALA A 14 41.52 -2.90 -34.32
C ALA A 14 40.10 -3.28 -33.87
N ARG A 15 39.65 -4.46 -34.31
CA ARG A 15 38.39 -5.09 -33.91
C ARG A 15 38.49 -5.54 -32.45
N THR A 16 37.89 -4.78 -31.54
CA THR A 16 37.73 -5.16 -30.13
C THR A 16 36.86 -6.41 -30.05
N ALA A 17 37.41 -7.48 -29.46
CA ALA A 17 36.69 -8.71 -29.15
C ALA A 17 35.54 -8.38 -28.18
N GLY A 18 34.34 -8.90 -28.50
CA GLY A 18 33.16 -8.73 -27.68
C GLY A 18 33.36 -9.33 -26.30
N ALA A 19 33.20 -8.51 -25.27
CA ALA A 19 32.97 -9.01 -23.92
C ALA A 19 31.61 -9.70 -23.92
N GLU A 20 31.60 -11.03 -23.79
CA GLU A 20 30.41 -11.80 -23.42
C GLU A 20 29.91 -11.27 -22.08
N SER A 21 28.86 -10.44 -22.14
CA SER A 21 28.12 -10.01 -20.97
C SER A 21 27.40 -11.23 -20.40
N THR A 22 27.94 -11.81 -19.33
CA THR A 22 27.20 -12.79 -18.52
C THR A 22 25.86 -12.17 -18.13
N PRO A 23 24.72 -12.79 -18.48
CA PRO A 23 23.42 -12.26 -18.08
C PRO A 23 23.35 -12.24 -16.55
N ALA A 24 22.91 -11.11 -15.99
CA ALA A 24 22.69 -10.96 -14.56
C ALA A 24 21.83 -12.13 -14.04
N PRO A 25 22.14 -12.70 -12.87
CA PRO A 25 21.35 -13.79 -12.31
C PRO A 25 19.89 -13.37 -12.23
N ALA A 26 18.98 -14.23 -12.68
CA ALA A 26 17.54 -14.00 -12.60
C ALA A 26 17.18 -13.61 -11.15
N PRO A 27 16.33 -12.59 -10.94
CA PRO A 27 15.95 -12.19 -9.60
C PRO A 27 15.36 -13.41 -8.88
N ALA A 28 15.79 -13.65 -7.64
CA ALA A 28 15.27 -14.73 -6.82
C ALA A 28 13.73 -14.67 -6.79
N PRO A 29 13.03 -15.84 -6.81
CA PRO A 29 11.58 -15.85 -6.74
C PRO A 29 11.11 -15.10 -5.49
N THR A 30 10.08 -14.25 -5.65
CA THR A 30 9.49 -13.55 -4.50
C THR A 30 8.82 -14.61 -3.61
N PRO A 31 9.13 -14.67 -2.30
CA PRO A 31 8.52 -15.65 -1.42
C PRO A 31 6.99 -15.56 -1.47
N THR A 32 6.31 -16.69 -1.36
CA THR A 32 4.85 -16.71 -1.38
C THR A 32 4.27 -16.16 -0.07
N PHE A 33 2.97 -15.87 -0.02
CA PHE A 33 2.31 -15.53 1.25
C PHE A 33 2.16 -16.73 2.19
N ALA A 34 2.22 -17.96 1.66
CA ALA A 34 2.26 -19.17 2.48
C ALA A 34 3.60 -19.34 3.20
N GLU A 35 4.72 -19.00 2.53
CA GLU A 35 6.07 -19.07 3.13
C GLU A 35 6.32 -17.91 4.10
N TYR A 36 5.84 -16.72 3.77
CA TYR A 36 5.99 -15.51 4.58
C TYR A 36 4.65 -14.79 4.67
N PRO A 37 3.81 -15.15 5.66
CA PRO A 37 2.53 -14.50 5.87
C PRO A 37 2.77 -13.05 6.29
N PRO A 38 2.01 -12.09 5.72
CA PRO A 38 2.21 -10.69 6.01
C PRO A 38 1.65 -10.37 7.40
N ARG A 39 2.39 -9.60 8.20
CA ARG A 39 1.97 -9.19 9.55
C ARG A 39 1.81 -7.68 9.69
N ARG A 40 2.41 -6.88 8.81
CA ARG A 40 2.39 -5.42 8.84
C ARG A 40 1.97 -4.90 7.48
N ILE A 41 0.66 -4.72 7.33
CA ILE A 41 0.01 -4.47 6.04
C ILE A 41 -0.44 -3.02 5.97
N ASN A 42 0.04 -2.27 4.97
CA ASN A 42 -0.55 -0.98 4.62
C ASN A 42 -1.46 -1.10 3.39
N LEU A 43 -2.65 -0.52 3.49
CA LEU A 43 -3.58 -0.39 2.36
C LEU A 43 -3.64 1.05 1.86
N THR A 44 -3.40 1.23 0.57
CA THR A 44 -3.42 2.52 -0.11
C THR A 44 -4.27 2.47 -1.38
N GLY A 45 -4.79 3.62 -1.79
CA GLY A 45 -5.70 3.75 -2.92
C GLY A 45 -6.64 4.95 -2.79
N PRO A 46 -7.34 5.35 -3.87
CA PRO A 46 -8.20 6.52 -3.88
C PRO A 46 -9.40 6.35 -2.95
N ALA A 47 -9.98 7.44 -2.42
CA ALA A 47 -11.16 7.39 -1.57
C ALA A 47 -12.26 6.52 -2.20
N GLY A 48 -12.92 5.67 -1.39
CA GLY A 48 -13.95 4.72 -1.86
C GLY A 48 -13.50 3.56 -2.73
N SER A 49 -12.19 3.30 -2.86
CA SER A 49 -11.69 2.05 -3.44
C SER A 49 -11.92 0.80 -2.57
N GLY A 50 -12.58 0.92 -1.41
CA GLY A 50 -12.82 -0.21 -0.50
C GLY A 50 -11.71 -0.50 0.51
N LYS A 51 -10.66 0.34 0.59
CA LYS A 51 -9.53 0.21 1.55
C LYS A 51 -9.94 -0.19 2.96
N SER A 52 -10.79 0.61 3.62
CA SER A 52 -11.14 0.40 5.02
C SER A 52 -11.92 -0.91 5.21
N THR A 53 -12.74 -1.31 4.24
CA THR A 53 -13.44 -2.61 4.26
C THR A 53 -12.47 -3.77 4.12
N LEU A 54 -11.53 -3.69 3.16
CA LEU A 54 -10.50 -4.71 3.00
C LEU A 54 -9.58 -4.76 4.24
N ALA A 55 -9.21 -3.61 4.80
CA ALA A 55 -8.38 -3.49 5.99
C ALA A 55 -9.02 -4.16 7.21
N GLN A 56 -10.31 -3.90 7.45
CA GLN A 56 -11.07 -4.56 8.51
C GLN A 56 -11.13 -6.08 8.31
N ARG A 57 -11.35 -6.54 7.07
CA ARG A 57 -11.38 -7.97 6.74
C ARG A 57 -10.03 -8.63 6.98
N LEU A 58 -8.93 -8.01 6.53
CA LEU A 58 -7.57 -8.52 6.74
C LEU A 58 -7.17 -8.52 8.22
N ALA A 59 -7.51 -7.46 8.95
CA ALA A 59 -7.27 -7.37 10.39
C ALA A 59 -7.99 -8.48 11.15
N ALA A 60 -9.26 -8.74 10.84
CA ALA A 60 -10.02 -9.84 11.42
C ALA A 60 -9.42 -11.21 11.04
N LEU A 61 -9.09 -11.40 9.76
CA LEU A 61 -8.52 -12.65 9.24
C LEU A 61 -7.19 -13.01 9.93
N LEU A 62 -6.32 -12.01 10.11
CA LEU A 62 -4.98 -12.19 10.67
C LEU A 62 -4.93 -11.98 12.18
N SER A 63 -6.06 -11.66 12.82
CA SER A 63 -6.15 -11.28 14.24
C SER A 63 -5.18 -10.15 14.61
N LEU A 64 -5.12 -9.12 13.76
CA LEU A 64 -4.25 -7.96 13.90
C LEU A 64 -5.03 -6.69 14.25
N PRO A 65 -4.40 -5.74 14.98
CA PRO A 65 -4.98 -4.44 15.23
C PRO A 65 -5.10 -3.63 13.93
N HIS A 66 -6.19 -2.87 13.80
CA HIS A 66 -6.48 -2.03 12.63
C HIS A 66 -6.43 -0.55 12.99
N LEU A 67 -5.71 0.25 12.20
CA LEU A 67 -5.70 1.70 12.27
C LEU A 67 -6.14 2.33 10.93
N GLU A 68 -7.21 3.11 10.96
CA GLU A 68 -7.60 4.00 9.88
C GLU A 68 -6.89 5.36 10.07
N LEU A 69 -5.99 5.76 9.18
CA LEU A 69 -5.21 6.99 9.35
C LEU A 69 -6.10 8.26 9.40
N ASP A 70 -7.25 8.24 8.72
CA ASP A 70 -8.22 9.33 8.74
C ASP A 70 -8.72 9.61 10.16
N SER A 71 -8.81 8.59 11.02
CA SER A 71 -9.23 8.71 12.43
C SER A 71 -8.25 9.53 13.28
N LEU A 72 -6.96 9.50 12.94
CA LEU A 72 -5.93 10.28 13.62
C LEU A 72 -5.67 11.62 12.94
N PHE A 73 -5.96 11.75 11.65
CA PHE A 73 -5.68 12.97 10.89
C PHE A 73 -6.74 14.06 11.13
N HIS A 74 -8.03 13.71 11.09
CA HIS A 74 -9.11 14.70 11.15
C HIS A 74 -9.56 14.99 12.57
N GLY A 75 -9.35 16.22 13.05
CA GLY A 75 -9.93 16.74 14.28
C GLY A 75 -11.35 17.30 14.08
N PRO A 76 -11.90 17.99 15.10
CA PRO A 76 -13.19 18.66 15.00
C PRO A 76 -13.21 19.68 13.84
N GLY A 77 -14.30 19.71 13.08
CA GLY A 77 -14.44 20.58 11.90
C GLY A 77 -13.54 20.19 10.73
N TRP A 78 -13.15 18.91 10.63
CA TRP A 78 -12.24 18.38 9.61
C TRP A 78 -10.82 18.96 9.62
N VAL A 79 -10.44 19.64 10.70
CA VAL A 79 -9.13 20.30 10.82
C VAL A 79 -8.01 19.27 11.02
N PRO A 80 -6.92 19.30 10.24
CA PRO A 80 -5.77 18.41 10.45
C PRO A 80 -5.19 18.52 11.87
N ARG A 81 -4.99 17.38 12.54
CA ARG A 81 -4.41 17.33 13.89
C ARG A 81 -2.89 17.54 13.85
N PRO A 82 -2.34 18.51 14.60
CA PRO A 82 -0.89 18.75 14.64
C PRO A 82 -0.06 17.51 15.02
N GLY A 83 -0.56 16.72 15.98
CA GLY A 83 0.07 15.51 16.51
C GLY A 83 0.00 14.26 15.63
N PHE A 84 -0.65 14.33 14.47
CA PHE A 84 -0.93 13.15 13.62
C PHE A 84 0.27 12.21 13.39
N ALA A 85 1.45 12.76 13.09
CA ALA A 85 2.63 11.93 12.82
C ALA A 85 3.13 11.20 14.08
N GLY A 86 3.15 11.88 15.22
CA GLY A 86 3.55 11.29 16.50
C GLY A 86 2.54 10.25 17.00
N ASP A 87 1.25 10.50 16.79
CA ASP A 87 0.19 9.55 17.16
C ASP A 87 0.28 8.26 16.34
N VAL A 88 0.52 8.37 15.02
CA VAL A 88 0.75 7.20 14.15
C VAL A 88 2.00 6.44 14.60
N GLU A 89 3.09 7.15 14.89
CA GLU A 89 4.33 6.54 15.35
C GLU A 89 4.16 5.77 16.66
N ALA A 90 3.53 6.40 17.66
CA ALA A 90 3.25 5.77 18.95
C ALA A 90 2.38 4.51 18.78
N TRP A 91 1.36 4.58 17.91
CA TRP A 91 0.50 3.44 17.63
C TRP A 91 1.27 2.29 16.95
N LEU A 92 2.09 2.57 15.94
CA LEU A 92 2.90 1.55 15.27
C LEU A 92 3.87 0.87 16.23
N ARG A 93 4.53 1.65 17.09
CA ARG A 93 5.45 1.14 18.11
C ARG A 93 4.74 0.23 19.13
N GLY A 94 3.52 0.57 19.52
CA GLY A 94 2.70 -0.24 20.42
C GLY A 94 2.22 -1.57 19.83
N HIS A 95 2.32 -1.76 18.52
CA HIS A 95 1.83 -2.94 17.80
C HIS A 95 2.92 -3.60 16.94
N GLY A 96 4.14 -3.73 17.47
CA GLY A 96 5.27 -4.26 16.70
C GLY A 96 5.14 -5.70 16.21
N GLU A 97 4.32 -6.50 16.88
CA GLU A 97 3.97 -7.87 16.51
C GLU A 97 3.14 -7.97 15.21
N GLY A 98 2.52 -6.86 14.79
CA GLY A 98 1.76 -6.80 13.56
C GLY A 98 0.62 -5.79 13.61
N TRP A 99 0.21 -5.31 12.44
CA TRP A 99 -0.85 -4.34 12.28
C TRP A 99 -1.39 -4.31 10.84
N VAL A 100 -2.60 -3.78 10.70
CA VAL A 100 -3.17 -3.36 9.42
C VAL A 100 -3.45 -1.87 9.49
N VAL A 101 -2.92 -1.10 8.55
CA VAL A 101 -3.12 0.37 8.49
C VAL A 101 -3.71 0.73 7.14
N ASP A 102 -4.83 1.46 7.10
CA ASP A 102 -5.36 2.02 5.85
C ASP A 102 -5.23 3.53 5.77
N GLY A 103 -4.84 4.01 4.59
CA GLY A 103 -4.63 5.42 4.30
C GLY A 103 -3.27 5.68 3.65
N ASN A 104 -3.14 6.86 3.05
CA ASN A 104 -1.95 7.22 2.26
C ASN A 104 -1.56 8.69 2.43
N TYR A 105 -1.15 9.05 3.63
CA TYR A 105 -0.69 10.40 3.95
C TYR A 105 0.80 10.53 3.70
N ARG A 106 1.21 11.43 2.79
CA ARG A 106 2.63 11.69 2.48
C ARG A 106 3.46 11.98 3.75
N LYS A 107 2.87 12.67 4.73
CA LYS A 107 3.51 13.04 6.01
C LYS A 107 3.98 11.83 6.83
N VAL A 108 3.29 10.69 6.75
CA VAL A 108 3.62 9.47 7.50
C VAL A 108 3.99 8.29 6.59
N ARG A 109 3.93 8.44 5.26
CA ARG A 109 4.28 7.35 4.33
C ARG A 109 5.70 6.82 4.55
N GLY A 110 6.67 7.71 4.80
CA GLY A 110 8.04 7.30 5.11
C GLY A 110 8.17 6.45 6.37
N LEU A 111 7.28 6.68 7.35
CA LEU A 111 7.18 5.93 8.60
C LEU A 111 6.53 4.56 8.38
N VAL A 112 5.39 4.55 7.71
CA VAL A 112 4.56 3.35 7.51
C VAL A 112 5.21 2.40 6.50
N TRP A 113 5.85 2.92 5.44
CA TRP A 113 6.50 2.14 4.39
C TRP A 113 8.01 1.97 4.62
N ALA A 114 8.49 2.26 5.83
CA ALA A 114 9.87 1.94 6.17
C ALA A 114 10.09 0.43 6.01
N PRO A 115 11.25 -0.02 5.50
CA PRO A 115 11.58 -1.44 5.52
C PRO A 115 11.56 -1.94 6.98
N PRO A 116 11.14 -3.19 7.23
CA PRO A 116 11.29 -3.78 8.55
C PRO A 116 12.79 -3.84 8.90
N ALA A 117 13.18 -3.16 9.98
CA ALA A 117 14.55 -3.19 10.49
C ALA A 117 14.65 -4.29 11.56
N PRO A 118 15.40 -5.38 11.32
CA PRO A 118 15.42 -6.54 12.23
C PRO A 118 16.30 -6.35 13.48
N ASP A 119 17.22 -5.37 13.48
CA ASP A 119 18.34 -5.36 14.43
C ASP A 119 18.41 -4.11 15.33
N ALA A 120 17.36 -3.29 15.39
CA ALA A 120 17.33 -2.10 16.22
C ALA A 120 16.12 -2.14 17.16
N ASP A 121 16.39 -2.30 18.45
CA ASP A 121 15.37 -2.31 19.52
C ASP A 121 14.47 -1.06 19.51
N ASP A 122 14.97 0.05 18.93
CA ASP A 122 14.26 1.33 18.79
C ASP A 122 13.65 1.57 17.40
N ALA A 123 13.87 0.68 16.43
CA ALA A 123 13.39 0.91 15.07
C ALA A 123 11.89 0.62 14.94
N LEU A 124 11.21 1.48 14.20
CA LEU A 124 9.78 1.30 13.97
C LEU A 124 9.52 0.09 13.07
N PRO A 125 8.51 -0.72 13.39
CA PRO A 125 8.12 -1.87 12.61
C PRO A 125 7.33 -1.38 11.38
N GLY A 126 8.07 -1.03 10.33
CA GLY A 126 7.49 -0.63 9.05
C GLY A 126 6.78 -1.78 8.33
N ALA A 127 6.02 -1.45 7.28
CA ALA A 127 5.23 -2.43 6.54
C ALA A 127 6.11 -3.52 5.92
N ASP A 128 5.72 -4.78 6.08
CA ASP A 128 6.25 -5.86 5.25
C ASP A 128 5.53 -5.93 3.90
N THR A 129 4.27 -5.50 3.86
CA THR A 129 3.41 -5.57 2.68
C THR A 129 2.61 -4.28 2.48
N VAL A 130 2.67 -3.72 1.27
CA VAL A 130 1.84 -2.60 0.84
C VAL A 130 0.88 -3.08 -0.25
N VAL A 131 -0.42 -2.98 0.03
CA VAL A 131 -1.51 -3.34 -0.88
C VAL A 131 -2.06 -2.06 -1.52
N ILE A 132 -2.01 -2.01 -2.84
CA ILE A 132 -2.39 -0.86 -3.65
C ILE A 132 -3.68 -1.19 -4.40
N LEU A 133 -4.78 -0.55 -4.01
CA LEU A 133 -6.06 -0.64 -4.70
C LEU A 133 -6.10 0.35 -5.86
N ASP A 134 -5.85 -0.15 -7.07
CA ASP A 134 -5.82 0.57 -8.35
C ASP A 134 -7.04 0.19 -9.21
N LEU A 135 -8.23 0.29 -8.62
CA LEU A 135 -9.50 -0.07 -9.25
C LEU A 135 -9.91 0.95 -10.33
N PRO A 136 -10.71 0.56 -11.34
CA PRO A 136 -11.18 1.47 -12.38
C PRO A 136 -11.98 2.62 -11.80
N LYS A 137 -11.83 3.81 -12.41
CA LYS A 137 -12.45 5.07 -11.99
C LYS A 137 -13.94 4.94 -11.66
N TYR A 138 -14.70 4.30 -12.54
CA TYR A 138 -16.14 4.13 -12.35
C TYR A 138 -16.50 3.16 -11.21
N THR A 139 -15.66 2.17 -10.92
CA THR A 139 -15.84 1.27 -9.76
C THR A 139 -15.66 2.03 -8.45
N VAL A 140 -14.66 2.93 -8.40
CA VAL A 140 -14.39 3.78 -7.24
C VAL A 140 -15.53 4.79 -7.03
N LEU A 141 -15.97 5.47 -8.09
CA LEU A 141 -17.03 6.48 -8.02
C LEU A 141 -18.40 5.90 -7.65
N THR A 142 -18.75 4.73 -8.18
CA THR A 142 -20.02 4.05 -7.82
C THR A 142 -20.03 3.58 -6.37
N SER A 143 -18.90 3.09 -5.86
CA SER A 143 -18.75 2.74 -4.44
C SER A 143 -18.81 3.97 -3.53
N LEU A 144 -18.12 5.06 -3.89
CA LEU A 144 -18.21 6.33 -3.18
C LEU A 144 -19.65 6.83 -3.12
N PHE A 145 -20.33 6.86 -4.27
CA PHE A 145 -21.71 7.32 -4.35
C PHE A 145 -22.63 6.53 -3.41
N GLY A 146 -22.58 5.19 -3.45
CA GLY A 146 -23.38 4.34 -2.55
C GLY A 146 -23.04 4.52 -1.06
N ARG A 147 -21.75 4.65 -0.71
CA ARG A 147 -21.28 4.86 0.67
C ARG A 147 -21.72 6.22 1.21
N THR A 148 -21.54 7.27 0.43
CA THR A 148 -21.98 8.61 0.81
C THR A 148 -23.49 8.67 0.93
N MET A 149 -24.23 8.03 0.02
CA MET A 149 -25.69 7.95 0.12
C MET A 149 -26.15 7.27 1.41
N ARG A 150 -25.49 6.18 1.83
CA ARG A 150 -25.76 5.51 3.10
C ARG A 150 -25.43 6.39 4.30
N ARG A 151 -24.22 6.95 4.36
CA ARG A 151 -23.75 7.80 5.47
C ARG A 151 -24.68 8.96 5.75
N VAL A 152 -25.13 9.58 4.69
CA VAL A 152 -25.99 10.76 4.77
C VAL A 152 -27.43 10.36 5.13
N LEU A 153 -27.93 9.22 4.64
CA LEU A 153 -29.26 8.70 5.02
C LEU A 153 -29.34 8.31 6.50
N TYR A 154 -28.25 7.77 7.07
CA TYR A 154 -28.19 7.33 8.46
C TYR A 154 -27.56 8.35 9.43
N GLY A 155 -27.17 9.53 8.95
CA GLY A 155 -26.56 10.58 9.78
C GLY A 155 -25.29 10.11 10.50
N GLU A 156 -24.44 9.31 9.84
CA GLU A 156 -23.23 8.77 10.45
C GLU A 156 -22.30 9.91 10.89
N THR A 157 -22.00 9.96 12.19
CA THR A 157 -20.97 10.84 12.73
C THR A 157 -19.60 10.22 12.42
N LEU A 158 -18.79 10.94 11.65
CA LEU A 158 -17.44 10.56 11.25
C LEU A 158 -16.43 11.26 12.14
N TRP A 159 -15.32 10.55 12.41
CA TRP A 159 -14.11 10.97 13.15
C TRP A 159 -14.22 12.30 13.91
N ASN A 160 -14.18 12.24 15.25
CA ASN A 160 -14.19 13.43 16.12
C ASN A 160 -15.44 14.32 16.01
N GLY A 161 -16.61 13.74 15.76
CA GLY A 161 -17.90 14.44 15.82
C GLY A 161 -18.33 15.14 14.53
N ASN A 162 -17.62 14.89 13.42
CA ASN A 162 -17.92 15.49 12.14
C ASN A 162 -19.12 14.81 11.44
N THR A 163 -19.88 15.54 10.64
CA THR A 163 -20.99 15.00 9.83
C THR A 163 -20.80 15.36 8.36
N GLU A 164 -21.08 14.43 7.45
CA GLU A 164 -21.13 14.71 6.01
C GLU A 164 -22.48 15.39 5.67
N THR A 165 -22.45 16.64 5.16
CA THR A 165 -23.66 17.41 4.80
C THR A 165 -23.99 17.31 3.30
N TRP A 166 -25.28 17.11 2.96
CA TRP A 166 -25.82 16.96 1.59
C TRP A 166 -25.31 17.98 0.56
N ALA A 167 -25.16 19.25 0.95
CA ALA A 167 -24.79 20.35 0.06
C ALA A 167 -23.37 20.20 -0.51
N ASN A 168 -22.49 19.51 0.21
CA ASN A 168 -21.10 19.31 -0.19
C ASN A 168 -21.01 18.17 -1.22
N VAL A 169 -21.69 17.06 -0.96
CA VAL A 169 -21.61 15.82 -1.76
C VAL A 169 -22.07 15.99 -3.22
N LEU A 170 -23.17 16.72 -3.45
CA LEU A 170 -23.79 16.87 -4.78
C LEU A 170 -23.30 18.11 -5.55
N SER A 171 -22.40 18.89 -4.98
CA SER A 171 -21.81 20.03 -5.68
C SER A 171 -20.97 19.58 -6.88
N THR A 172 -20.99 20.34 -7.97
CA THR A 172 -20.05 20.15 -9.09
C THR A 172 -18.69 20.83 -8.83
N ASP A 173 -18.58 21.60 -7.74
CA ASP A 173 -17.34 22.20 -7.28
C ASP A 173 -16.44 21.15 -6.59
N PRO A 174 -15.24 20.85 -7.11
CA PRO A 174 -14.28 19.97 -6.47
C PRO A 174 -13.84 20.42 -5.06
N ALA A 175 -13.98 21.69 -4.70
CA ALA A 175 -13.69 22.18 -3.35
C ALA A 175 -14.78 21.79 -2.33
N GLN A 176 -15.98 21.45 -2.81
CA GLN A 176 -17.14 21.13 -1.96
C GLN A 176 -17.54 19.65 -2.10
N SER A 177 -17.36 19.02 -3.27
CA SER A 177 -17.77 17.64 -3.51
C SER A 177 -16.60 16.67 -3.57
N VAL A 178 -16.65 15.68 -2.67
CA VAL A 178 -15.74 14.53 -2.66
C VAL A 178 -15.83 13.74 -3.97
N LEU A 179 -17.01 13.67 -4.60
CA LEU A 179 -17.20 12.98 -5.88
C LEU A 179 -16.57 13.75 -7.05
N ALA A 180 -16.81 15.07 -7.13
CA ALA A 180 -16.19 15.92 -8.16
C ALA A 180 -14.67 16.01 -7.97
N TYR A 181 -14.20 16.09 -6.71
CA TYR A 181 -12.79 16.03 -6.36
C TYR A 181 -12.16 14.70 -6.79
N CYS A 182 -12.76 13.57 -6.43
CA CYS A 182 -12.26 12.26 -6.84
C CYS A 182 -12.28 12.08 -8.36
N TYR A 183 -13.29 12.60 -9.05
CA TYR A 183 -13.39 12.51 -10.51
C TYR A 183 -12.30 13.33 -11.21
N THR A 184 -12.06 14.57 -10.78
CA THR A 184 -11.10 15.50 -11.39
C THR A 184 -9.65 15.13 -11.05
N GLN A 185 -9.41 14.65 -9.84
CA GLN A 185 -8.07 14.33 -9.34
C GLN A 185 -7.71 12.84 -9.53
N PHE A 186 -8.55 12.04 -10.19
CA PHE A 186 -8.35 10.58 -10.28
C PHE A 186 -7.01 10.22 -10.91
N GLU A 187 -6.71 10.79 -12.08
CA GLU A 187 -5.50 10.43 -12.83
C GLU A 187 -4.24 10.93 -12.12
N GLU A 188 -4.30 12.12 -11.53
CA GLU A 188 -3.20 12.67 -10.76
C GLU A 188 -2.92 11.84 -9.50
N HIS A 189 -3.96 11.41 -8.77
CA HIS A 189 -3.80 10.50 -7.63
C HIS A 189 -3.22 9.15 -8.04
N ARG A 190 -3.68 8.62 -9.17
CA ARG A 190 -3.16 7.37 -9.73
C ARG A 190 -1.67 7.51 -10.10
N GLN A 191 -1.27 8.60 -10.74
CA GLN A 191 0.14 8.87 -11.05
C GLN A 191 0.99 8.98 -9.78
N ARG A 192 0.54 9.74 -8.78
CA ARG A 192 1.23 9.86 -7.49
C ARG A 192 1.37 8.50 -6.76
N LEU A 193 0.40 7.61 -6.94
CA LEU A 193 0.43 6.25 -6.39
C LEU A 193 1.46 5.37 -7.11
N VAL A 194 1.52 5.48 -8.44
CA VAL A 194 2.53 4.80 -9.27
C VAL A 194 3.94 5.27 -8.89
N ASP A 195 4.15 6.57 -8.73
CA ASP A 195 5.43 7.14 -8.35
C ASP A 195 5.85 6.70 -6.94
N ALA A 196 4.91 6.70 -6.00
CA ALA A 196 5.14 6.22 -4.63
C ALA A 196 5.53 4.74 -4.61
N GLU A 197 4.85 3.89 -5.37
CA GLU A 197 5.19 2.48 -5.49
C GLU A 197 6.59 2.30 -6.09
N ARG A 198 6.92 3.03 -7.15
CA ARG A 198 8.25 2.97 -7.77
C ARG A 198 9.34 3.33 -6.75
N GLU A 199 9.13 4.39 -5.99
CA GLU A 199 10.06 4.83 -4.94
C GLU A 199 10.18 3.77 -3.83
N GLY A 200 9.05 3.22 -3.36
CA GLY A 200 9.03 2.19 -2.33
C GLY A 200 9.71 0.90 -2.77
N ARG A 201 9.45 0.42 -3.99
CA ARG A 201 10.12 -0.74 -4.57
C ARG A 201 11.63 -0.54 -4.69
N ALA A 202 12.07 0.68 -5.02
CA ALA A 202 13.50 0.99 -5.13
C ALA A 202 14.24 0.92 -3.78
N ARG A 203 13.56 1.16 -2.65
CA ARG A 203 14.14 1.01 -1.30
C ARG A 203 14.35 -0.44 -0.89
N GLY A 204 13.59 -1.38 -1.48
CA GLY A 204 13.62 -2.79 -1.10
C GLY A 204 13.00 -3.08 0.27
N GLY A 205 12.91 -4.36 0.64
CA GLY A 205 12.43 -4.80 1.96
C GLY A 205 10.91 -4.77 2.18
N VAL A 206 10.13 -4.29 1.21
CA VAL A 206 8.66 -4.24 1.26
C VAL A 206 8.05 -4.95 0.06
N ARG A 207 7.11 -5.85 0.29
CA ARG A 207 6.34 -6.53 -0.75
C ARG A 207 5.19 -5.63 -1.21
N PHE A 208 5.13 -5.32 -2.51
CA PHE A 208 4.06 -4.50 -3.08
C PHE A 208 3.10 -5.35 -3.91
N VAL A 209 1.82 -5.34 -3.52
CA VAL A 209 0.71 -6.00 -4.23
C VAL A 209 -0.19 -4.93 -4.83
N ARG A 210 -0.46 -4.99 -6.14
CA ARG A 210 -1.37 -4.05 -6.81
C ARG A 210 -2.61 -4.80 -7.28
N LEU A 211 -3.78 -4.36 -6.82
CA LEU A 211 -5.09 -4.94 -7.08
C LEU A 211 -5.92 -4.00 -7.94
N ARG A 212 -6.26 -4.43 -9.15
CA ARG A 212 -6.92 -3.65 -10.20
C ARG A 212 -8.37 -4.05 -10.43
N SER A 213 -8.84 -5.11 -9.81
CA SER A 213 -10.23 -5.56 -9.92
C SER A 213 -10.75 -6.08 -8.58
N ARG A 214 -12.08 -6.22 -8.46
CA ARG A 214 -12.68 -6.87 -7.29
C ARG A 214 -12.31 -8.35 -7.22
N GLU A 215 -12.18 -9.00 -8.37
CA GLU A 215 -11.73 -10.39 -8.45
C GLU A 215 -10.31 -10.56 -7.91
N GLU A 216 -9.39 -9.64 -8.25
CA GLU A 216 -8.04 -9.64 -7.69
C GLU A 216 -8.06 -9.39 -6.17
N VAL A 217 -8.96 -8.55 -5.67
CA VAL A 217 -9.15 -8.36 -4.22
C VAL A 217 -9.61 -9.65 -3.54
N GLU A 218 -10.63 -10.31 -4.07
CA GLU A 218 -11.13 -11.56 -3.50
C GLU A 218 -10.09 -12.69 -3.60
N GLY A 219 -9.37 -12.77 -4.72
CA GLY A 219 -8.27 -13.72 -4.92
C GLY A 219 -7.14 -13.50 -3.92
N PHE A 220 -6.76 -12.25 -3.65
CA PHE A 220 -5.77 -11.91 -2.64
C PHE A 220 -6.20 -12.31 -1.23
N VAL A 221 -7.48 -12.10 -0.88
CA VAL A 221 -7.97 -12.53 0.43
C VAL A 221 -8.01 -14.05 0.54
N ALA A 222 -8.47 -14.75 -0.51
CA ALA A 222 -8.50 -16.21 -0.53
C ALA A 222 -7.09 -16.82 -0.39
N GLU A 223 -6.06 -16.20 -0.99
CA GLU A 223 -4.67 -16.61 -0.84
C GLU A 223 -4.20 -16.48 0.63
N LEU A 224 -4.55 -15.39 1.30
CA LEU A 224 -4.22 -15.19 2.72
C LEU A 224 -5.01 -16.11 3.64
N GLU A 225 -6.28 -16.39 3.34
CA GLU A 225 -7.10 -17.36 4.05
C GLU A 225 -6.48 -18.76 3.96
N ALA A 226 -6.04 -19.17 2.77
CA ALA A 226 -5.34 -20.44 2.57
C ALA A 226 -4.01 -20.49 3.35
N ALA A 227 -3.21 -19.42 3.31
CA ALA A 227 -1.96 -19.33 4.06
C ALA A 227 -2.18 -19.42 5.58
N ALA A 228 -3.18 -18.72 6.11
CA ALA A 228 -3.56 -18.77 7.52
C ALA A 228 -4.08 -20.16 7.94
N GLY A 229 -4.87 -20.82 7.08
CA GLY A 229 -5.37 -22.17 7.32
C GLY A 229 -4.28 -23.24 7.35
N VAL A 230 -3.26 -23.14 6.50
CA VAL A 230 -2.09 -24.04 6.52
C VAL A 230 -1.29 -23.87 7.80
N ALA A 231 -1.07 -22.62 8.26
CA ALA A 231 -0.38 -22.34 9.52
C ALA A 231 -1.10 -22.95 10.74
N ASN A 232 -2.43 -22.87 10.77
CA ASN A 232 -3.24 -23.45 11.85
C ASN A 232 -3.26 -24.99 11.84
N THR A 233 -3.19 -25.61 10.66
CA THR A 233 -3.16 -27.08 10.54
C THR A 233 -1.81 -27.67 10.98
N GLY A 234 -0.71 -26.95 10.73
CA GLY A 234 0.63 -27.35 11.18
C GLY A 234 0.84 -27.27 12.69
N ALA A 235 0.18 -26.32 13.37
CA ALA A 235 0.29 -26.15 14.83
C ALA A 235 -0.45 -27.24 15.64
N GLY A 236 -1.39 -27.97 15.03
CA GLY A 236 -2.18 -29.03 15.69
C GLY A 236 -1.56 -30.43 15.69
N ALA A 237 -0.49 -30.67 14.94
CA ALA A 237 0.07 -32.01 14.73
C ALA A 237 1.19 -32.40 15.73
N GLY A 238 1.33 -31.67 16.84
CA GLY A 238 2.49 -31.77 17.74
C GLY A 238 2.17 -32.09 19.21
N THR A 239 1.23 -32.98 19.52
CA THR A 239 1.15 -33.60 20.88
C THR A 239 0.36 -34.91 20.86
N THR A 240 0.98 -35.97 20.37
CA THR A 240 0.69 -37.33 20.84
C THR A 240 2.02 -38.00 21.13
N GLY A 241 2.66 -37.53 22.20
CA GLY A 241 3.76 -38.24 22.85
C GLY A 241 3.17 -39.33 23.72
N ASP A 242 3.07 -40.51 23.11
CA ASP A 242 2.87 -41.80 23.75
C ASP A 242 3.94 -42.03 24.83
N GLY A 243 3.51 -42.46 26.01
CA GLY A 243 4.40 -42.84 27.11
C GLY A 243 3.86 -44.12 27.74
N PRO A 244 4.48 -45.28 27.50
CA PRO A 244 4.01 -46.54 28.04
C PRO A 244 4.58 -46.81 29.45
N SER A 245 3.74 -47.51 30.22
CA SER A 245 3.97 -48.24 31.49
C SER A 245 3.93 -47.44 32.79
#